data_AF-A0A0B6YK45-F1
#
_entry.id   AF-A0A0B6YK45-F1
#
_cell.length_a   1.000
_cell.length_b   1.000
_cell.length_c   1.000
_cell.angle_alpha   90.00
_cell.angle_beta   90.00
_cell.angle_gamma   90.00
#
_symmetry.space_group_name_H-M   'P 1'
#
loop_
_entity.id
_entity.type
_entity.pdbx_description
1 polymer ?
#
loop_
_entity_poly.entity_id
_entity_poly.type
_entity_poly.pdbx_seq_one_letter_code
_entity_poly.pdbx_strand_id
1 'polypeptide(L)' 'RYKTIIPNEHSRVVLPDVDSDPLNSYINANYIRGYEGEPRAYIATQGAMAHTVMDFWRMIWFEKCPIIVMITKLK' A
#
# COMPACT_ATOMS: atom_id res chain seq x y z
N ARG A 1 7.11 6.44 -7.08
CA ARG A 1 8.53 6.14 -7.35
C ARG A 1 8.81 6.00 -8.85
N TYR A 2 8.06 5.17 -9.57
CA TYR A 2 8.13 5.05 -11.04
C TYR A 2 6.79 5.42 -11.66
N LYS A 3 6.77 6.21 -12.74
CA LYS A 3 5.53 6.65 -13.39
C LYS A 3 4.79 5.53 -14.14
N THR A 4 5.51 4.48 -14.52
CA THR A 4 5.01 3.35 -15.32
C THR A 4 4.49 2.18 -14.48
N ILE A 5 4.72 2.20 -13.16
CA ILE A 5 4.28 1.14 -12.25
C ILE A 5 3.21 1.73 -11.35
N ILE A 6 1.96 1.53 -11.75
CA ILE A 6 0.77 2.02 -11.07
C ILE A 6 -0.06 0.83 -10.57
N PRO A 7 -0.80 0.99 -9.46
CA PRO A 7 -1.57 -0.11 -8.90
C PRO A 7 -2.78 -0.45 -9.78
N ASN A 8 -3.13 -1.73 -9.84
CA ASN A 8 -4.34 -2.18 -10.51
C ASN A 8 -5.58 -1.67 -9.77
N GLU A 9 -6.56 -1.12 -10.49
CA GLU A 9 -7.77 -0.53 -9.88
C GLU A 9 -8.57 -1.52 -9.04
N HIS A 10 -8.74 -2.75 -9.54
CA HIS A 10 -9.58 -3.79 -8.92
C HIS A 10 -9.03 -4.36 -7.60
N SER A 11 -7.73 -4.16 -7.32
CA SER A 11 -7.07 -4.71 -6.14
C SER A 11 -6.26 -3.67 -5.37
N ARG A 12 -6.38 -2.38 -5.71
CA ARG A 12 -5.62 -1.32 -5.03
C ARG A 12 -6.03 -1.24 -3.56
N VAL A 13 -5.07 -0.94 -2.71
CA VAL A 13 -5.37 -0.55 -1.33
C VAL A 13 -5.89 0.88 -1.35
N VAL A 14 -6.98 1.13 -0.62
CA VAL A 14 -7.61 2.46 -0.51
C VAL A 14 -7.46 2.93 0.92
N LEU A 15 -6.81 4.07 1.12
CA LEU A 15 -6.65 4.64 2.45
C LEU A 15 -7.98 5.23 2.93
N PRO A 16 -8.31 5.11 4.23
CA PRO A 16 -9.48 5.77 4.80
C PRO A 16 -9.36 7.28 4.71
N ASP A 17 -10.49 7.93 4.38
CA ASP A 17 -10.58 9.38 4.32
C ASP A 17 -10.35 9.99 5.70
N VAL A 18 -9.45 10.97 5.76
CA VAL A 18 -9.16 11.72 6.99
C VAL A 18 -9.78 13.11 6.93
N ASP A 19 -9.84 13.74 5.74
CA ASP A 19 -10.25 15.15 5.59
C ASP A 19 -11.14 15.41 4.36
N SER A 20 -11.86 14.40 3.87
CA SER A 20 -12.74 14.50 2.68
C SER A 20 -12.04 14.91 1.37
N ASP A 21 -10.71 14.89 1.31
CA ASP A 21 -9.94 15.03 0.07
C ASP A 21 -9.83 13.65 -0.62
N PRO A 22 -10.43 13.45 -1.81
CA PRO A 22 -10.37 12.19 -2.54
C PRO A 22 -8.93 11.76 -2.89
N LEU A 23 -8.00 12.70 -3.01
CA LEU A 23 -6.59 12.42 -3.31
C LEU A 23 -5.87 11.74 -2.14
N ASN A 24 -6.35 11.94 -0.90
CA ASN A 24 -5.77 11.35 0.30
C ASN A 24 -6.08 9.86 0.47
N SER A 25 -6.91 9.29 -0.42
CA SER A 25 -7.24 7.86 -0.46
C SER A 25 -6.20 7.02 -1.23
N TYR A 26 -5.31 7.67 -2.00
CA TYR A 26 -4.39 6.98 -2.89
C TYR A 26 -3.11 6.52 -2.20
N ILE A 27 -2.76 5.25 -2.41
CA ILE A 27 -1.43 4.72 -2.17
C ILE A 27 -1.07 3.73 -3.29
N ASN A 28 0.20 3.70 -3.70
CA ASN A 28 0.67 2.74 -4.72
C ASN A 28 0.93 1.38 -4.07
N ALA A 29 -0.16 0.65 -3.84
CA ALA A 29 -0.18 -0.68 -3.26
C ALA A 29 -1.35 -1.51 -3.78
N ASN A 30 -1.18 -2.83 -3.86
CA ASN A 30 -2.21 -3.79 -4.24
C ASN A 30 -2.28 -4.94 -3.24
N TYR A 31 -3.49 -5.42 -2.97
CA TYR A 31 -3.70 -6.69 -2.29
C TYR A 31 -3.32 -7.86 -3.21
N ILE A 32 -2.60 -8.82 -2.65
CA ILE A 32 -2.20 -10.06 -3.31
C ILE A 32 -2.85 -11.23 -2.58
N ARG A 33 -3.29 -12.22 -3.36
CA ARG A 33 -3.91 -13.44 -2.81
C ARG A 33 -2.83 -14.35 -2.23
N GLY A 34 -3.18 -15.02 -1.14
CA GLY A 34 -2.34 -16.03 -0.49
C GLY A 34 -2.48 -17.40 -1.13
N TYR A 35 -1.88 -18.39 -0.46
CA TYR A 35 -2.06 -19.79 -0.80
C TYR A 35 -3.54 -20.18 -0.74
N GLU A 36 -3.97 -21.11 -1.59
CA GLU A 36 -5.38 -21.53 -1.73
C GLU A 36 -6.39 -20.40 -2.02
N GLY A 37 -5.91 -19.25 -2.51
CA GLY A 37 -6.78 -18.15 -2.91
C GLY A 37 -7.25 -17.29 -1.74
N GLU A 38 -6.61 -17.37 -0.57
CA GLU A 38 -6.87 -16.49 0.56
C GLU A 38 -6.85 -15.01 0.08
N PRO A 39 -7.99 -14.30 0.16
CA PRO A 39 -8.05 -12.93 -0.33
C PRO A 39 -7.25 -12.01 0.59
N ARG A 40 -6.51 -11.06 -0.01
CA ARG A 40 -5.79 -9.98 0.72
C ARG A 40 -4.75 -10.49 1.74
N ALA A 41 -4.18 -11.67 1.53
CA ALA A 41 -3.15 -12.23 2.41
C ALA A 41 -1.88 -11.36 2.49
N TYR A 42 -1.54 -10.66 1.40
CA TYR A 42 -0.39 -9.77 1.36
C TYR A 42 -0.74 -8.42 0.74
N ILE A 43 0.11 -7.43 1.00
CA ILE A 43 0.09 -6.13 0.33
C ILE A 43 1.45 -5.94 -0.36
N ALA A 44 1.42 -5.87 -1.69
CA ALA A 44 2.58 -5.44 -2.47
C ALA A 44 2.53 -3.93 -2.63
N THR A 45 3.58 -3.23 -2.20
CA THR A 45 3.65 -1.76 -2.25
C THR A 45 5.04 -1.30 -2.69
N GLN A 46 5.11 -0.10 -3.26
CA GLN A 46 6.39 0.52 -3.56
C GLN A 46 7.13 0.88 -2.25
N GLY A 47 8.46 0.97 -2.30
CA GLY A 47 9.22 1.59 -1.22
C GLY A 47 8.76 3.04 -1.00
N ALA A 48 8.41 3.37 0.24
CA ALA A 48 7.89 4.68 0.61
C ALA A 48 8.86 5.80 0.20
N MET A 49 8.30 6.92 -0.26
CA MET A 49 9.03 8.14 -0.57
C MET A 49 8.87 9.13 0.58
N ALA A 50 9.72 10.16 0.64
CA ALA A 50 9.66 11.17 1.71
C ALA A 50 8.25 11.78 1.88
N HIS A 51 7.54 12.04 0.77
CA HIS A 51 6.19 12.60 0.78
C HIS A 51 5.06 11.56 0.93
N THR A 52 5.36 10.26 1.00
CA THR A 52 4.34 9.19 1.18
C THR A 52 4.60 8.31 2.40
N VAL A 53 5.52 8.72 3.29
CA VAL A 53 5.87 7.92 4.47
C VAL A 53 4.70 7.84 5.46
N MET A 54 3.93 8.93 5.59
CA MET A 54 2.75 8.96 6.44
C MET A 54 1.64 8.07 5.89
N ASP A 55 1.40 8.09 4.58
CA ASP A 55 0.41 7.23 3.92
C ASP A 55 0.77 5.74 4.06
N PHE A 56 2.07 5.42 3.97
CA PHE A 56 2.57 4.07 4.22
C PHE A 56 2.24 3.59 5.65
N TRP A 57 2.48 4.43 6.66
CA TRP A 57 2.15 4.08 8.04
C TRP A 57 0.64 4.05 8.31
N ARG A 58 -0.13 4.95 7.69
CA ARG A 58 -1.61 4.89 7.74
C ARG A 58 -2.11 3.56 7.19
N MET A 59 -1.60 3.12 6.03
CA MET A 59 -1.94 1.83 5.45
C MET A 59 -1.68 0.69 6.45
N ILE A 60 -0.47 0.64 7.04
CA ILE A 60 -0.09 -0.39 8.01
C ILE A 60 -1.04 -0.40 9.21
N TRP A 61 -1.34 0.78 9.75
CA TRP A 61 -2.21 0.92 10.90
C TRP A 61 -3.63 0.41 10.62
N PHE A 62 -4.22 0.85 9.50
CA PHE A 62 -5.59 0.48 9.14
C PHE A 62 -5.74 -0.99 8.72
N GLU A 63 -4.76 -1.52 7.99
CA GLU A 63 -4.71 -2.94 7.61
C GLU A 63 -4.29 -3.84 8.78
N LYS A 64 -3.95 -3.26 9.93
CA LYS A 64 -3.45 -3.96 11.12
C LYS A 64 -2.27 -4.87 10.77
N CYS A 65 -1.41 -4.42 9.87
CA CYS A 65 -0.33 -5.22 9.31
C CYS A 65 0.75 -5.46 10.38
N PRO A 66 0.98 -6.72 10.81
CA PRO A 66 1.90 -6.99 11.92
C PRO A 66 3.36 -7.12 11.48
N ILE A 67 3.62 -7.34 10.18
CA ILE A 67 4.94 -7.67 9.64
C ILE A 67 5.19 -6.90 8.35
N ILE A 68 6.35 -6.26 8.26
CA ILE A 68 6.82 -5.57 7.05
C ILE A 68 8.07 -6.28 6.54
N VAL A 69 8.06 -6.71 5.28
CA VAL A 69 9.20 -7.34 4.63
C VAL A 69 9.80 -6.39 3.58
N MET A 70 11.01 -5.89 3.83
CA MET A 70 11.72 -4.99 2.91
C MET A 70 12.77 -5.76 2.10
N ILE A 71 12.57 -5.88 0.79
CA ILE A 71 13.41 -6.68 -0.12
C ILE A 71 14.55 -5.88 -0.79
N THR A 72 14.93 -4.73 -0.23
CA THR A 72 15.94 -3.84 -0.82
C THR A 72 16.75 -3.13 0.26
N LYS A 73 17.94 -2.64 -0.08
CA LYS A 73 18.74 -1.79 0.79
C LYS A 73 18.19 -0.35 0.78
N LEU A 74 18.51 0.40 1.83
CA LEU A 74 18.37 1.86 1.78
C LEU A 74 19.32 2.39 0.69
N LYS A 75 18.84 3.35 -0.08
CA LYS A 75 19.67 4.10 -1.05
C LYS A 75 20.36 5.25 -0.34
#